data_AF-A0A6L7KNP0-F1
#
_entry.id   AF-A0A6L7KNP0-F1
#
_cell.length_a   1.000
_cell.length_b   1.000
_cell.length_c   1.000
_cell.angle_alpha   90.00
_cell.angle_beta   90.00
_cell.angle_gamma   90.00
#
_symmetry.space_group_name_H-M   'P 1'
#
loop_
_entity.id
_entity.type
_entity.pdbx_description
1 polymer ?
#
loop_
_entity_poly.entity_id
_entity_poly.type
_entity_poly.pdbx_seq_one_letter_code
_entity_poly.pdbx_strand_id
1 'polypeptide(L)' 'MLDTISGFDRIGEENAFAVLARAGELAADGKDVINLGIGQPDFPTPENIVEAAVKALRDG' A
#
# COMPACT_ATOMS: atom_id res chain seq x y z
N MET A 1 -10.73 14.30 22.77
CA MET A 1 -9.66 13.28 22.87
C MET A 1 -10.35 11.93 22.79
N LEU A 2 -9.85 11.00 21.99
CA LEU A 2 -10.48 9.68 21.86
C LEU A 2 -10.05 8.83 23.07
N ASP A 3 -11.02 8.22 23.76
CA ASP A 3 -10.74 7.26 24.83
C ASP A 3 -10.56 5.87 24.22
N THR A 4 -9.32 5.38 24.20
CA THR A 4 -8.98 4.06 23.67
C THR A 4 -9.08 2.97 24.74
N ILE A 5 -9.28 1.73 24.31
CA ILE A 5 -9.18 0.56 25.20
C ILE A 5 -7.71 0.22 25.45
N SER A 6 -7.39 -0.34 26.61
CA SER A 6 -6.00 -0.69 27.00
C SER A 6 -5.27 -1.62 26.02
N GLY A 7 -6.02 -2.41 25.25
CA GLY A 7 -5.45 -3.27 24.21
C GLY A 7 -4.89 -2.50 23.02
N PHE A 8 -5.44 -1.32 22.73
CA PHE A 8 -5.08 -0.48 21.59
C PHE A 8 -3.69 0.15 21.76
N ASP A 9 -3.34 0.52 22.98
CA ASP A 9 -2.05 1.16 23.32
C ASP A 9 -0.83 0.24 23.07
N ARG A 10 -1.08 -1.06 22.85
CA ARG A 10 -0.04 -2.07 22.57
C ARG A 10 0.22 -2.27 21.08
N ILE A 11 -0.64 -1.73 20.21
CA ILE A 11 -0.44 -1.78 18.77
C ILE A 11 0.53 -0.64 18.45
N GLY A 12 1.79 -0.97 18.22
CA GLY A 12 2.81 0.00 17.80
C GLY A 12 2.48 0.64 16.45
N GLU A 13 3.22 1.69 16.11
CA GLU A 13 3.04 2.39 14.83
C GLU A 13 3.50 1.54 13.64
N GLU A 14 2.74 1.60 12.55
CA GLU A 14 3.08 0.93 11.29
C GLU A 14 4.14 1.73 10.54
N ASN A 15 5.39 1.30 10.63
CA ASN A 15 6.54 2.02 10.06
C ASN A 15 6.76 1.76 8.56
N ALA A 16 6.20 0.68 8.00
CA ALA A 16 6.46 0.31 6.61
C ALA A 16 5.92 1.37 5.62
N PHE A 17 4.74 1.93 5.90
CA PHE A 17 4.14 2.98 5.06
C PHE A 17 4.90 4.31 5.15
N ALA A 18 5.47 4.65 6.30
CA ALA A 18 6.28 5.85 6.44
C ALA A 18 7.55 5.78 5.57
N VAL A 19 8.20 4.61 5.53
CA VAL A 19 9.36 4.37 4.67
C VAL A 19 8.97 4.39 3.19
N LEU A 20 7.84 3.78 2.84
CA LEU A 20 7.32 3.81 1.46
C LEU A 20 7.06 5.24 0.98
N ALA A 21 6.38 6.06 1.78
CA ALA A 21 6.09 7.44 1.46
C ALA A 21 7.38 8.23 1.18
N ARG A 22 8.38 8.07 2.07
CA ARG A 22 9.68 8.75 1.90
C ARG A 22 10.43 8.28 0.65
N ALA A 23 10.39 6.99 0.34
CA ALA A 23 11.00 6.46 -0.88
C ALA A 23 10.33 7.05 -2.14
N GLY A 24 9.00 7.18 -2.13
CA GLY A 24 8.24 7.83 -3.20
C GLY A 24 8.60 9.30 -3.40
N GLU A 25 8.74 10.07 -2.31
CA GLU A 25 9.20 11.47 -2.37
C GLU A 25 10.59 11.58 -2.99
N LEU A 26 11.55 10.75 -2.56
CA LEU A 26 12.92 10.78 -3.06
C LEU A 26 12.98 10.41 -4.55
N ALA A 27 12.17 9.47 -5.00
CA ALA A 27 12.05 9.11 -6.40
C ALA A 27 11.42 10.26 -7.23
N ALA A 28 10.39 10.92 -6.69
CA ALA A 28 9.76 12.08 -7.33
C ALA A 28 10.71 13.30 -7.45
N ASP A 29 11.63 13.46 -6.48
CA ASP A 29 12.73 14.43 -6.53
C ASP A 29 13.83 14.06 -7.54
N GLY A 30 13.67 12.97 -8.30
CA GLY A 30 14.59 12.53 -9.34
C GLY A 30 15.80 11.74 -8.84
N LYS A 31 15.78 11.25 -7.59
CA LYS A 31 16.84 10.38 -7.07
C LYS A 31 16.64 8.95 -7.54
N ASP A 32 17.76 8.26 -7.77
CA ASP A 32 17.76 6.83 -8.05
C ASP A 32 17.52 6.05 -6.74
N VAL A 33 16.34 5.42 -6.63
CA VAL A 33 15.86 4.77 -5.40
C VAL A 33 15.45 3.33 -5.72
N ILE A 34 16.12 2.37 -5.07
CA ILE A 34 15.72 0.96 -5.09
C ILE A 34 14.92 0.65 -3.82
N ASN A 35 13.60 0.50 -3.96
CA ASN A 35 12.73 0.17 -2.84
C ASN A 35 12.59 -1.34 -2.67
N LEU A 36 13.18 -1.87 -1.60
CA LEU A 36 13.10 -3.30 -1.21
C LEU A 36 12.18 -3.54 0.00
N GLY A 37 11.39 -2.53 0.39
CA GLY A 37 10.61 -2.54 1.63
C GLY A 37 9.22 -3.17 1.49
N ILE A 38 8.56 -3.02 0.35
CA ILE A 38 7.22 -3.56 0.11
C ILE A 38 7.28 -4.66 -0.94
N GLY A 39 6.73 -5.83 -0.61
CA GLY A 39 6.66 -6.99 -1.50
C GLY A 39 5.55 -6.94 -2.55
N GLN A 40 5.20 -5.75 -3.03
CA GLN A 40 4.24 -5.63 -4.13
C GLN A 40 4.93 -6.10 -5.42
N PRO A 41 4.31 -6.98 -6.21
CA PRO A 41 4.85 -7.34 -7.50
C PRO A 41 4.89 -6.15 -8.46
N ASP A 42 5.84 -6.20 -9.38
CA ASP A 42 6.07 -5.23 -10.47
C ASP A 42 5.19 -5.48 -11.70
N PHE A 43 4.48 -6.62 -11.72
CA PHE A 43 3.53 -6.95 -12.79
C PHE A 43 2.11 -6.46 -12.47
N PRO A 44 1.34 -6.06 -13.51
CA PRO A 44 -0.07 -5.74 -13.34
C PRO A 44 -0.87 -6.98 -12.91
N THR A 45 -2.03 -6.74 -12.32
CA THR A 45 -3.00 -7.81 -12.05
C THR A 45 -3.33 -8.58 -13.33
N PRO A 46 -3.38 -9.92 -13.32
CA PRO A 46 -3.74 -10.73 -14.48
C PRO A 46 -5.07 -10.30 -15.12
N GLU A 47 -5.10 -10.29 -16.46
CA GLU A 47 -6.23 -9.77 -17.25
C GLU A 47 -7.56 -10.49 -16.95
N ASN A 48 -7.53 -11.80 -16.75
CA ASN A 48 -8.72 -12.57 -16.42
C ASN A 48 -9.37 -12.15 -15.07
N ILE A 49 -8.56 -11.64 -14.13
CA ILE A 49 -9.04 -11.12 -12.85
C ILE A 49 -9.65 -9.74 -13.05
N VAL A 50 -8.98 -8.88 -13.83
CA VAL A 50 -9.47 -7.54 -14.16
C VAL A 50 -10.82 -7.62 -14.88
N GLU A 51 -10.96 -8.48 -15.89
CA GLU A 51 -12.21 -8.65 -16.63
C GLU A 51 -13.35 -9.20 -15.77
N ALA A 52 -13.04 -10.11 -14.84
CA ALA A 52 -14.03 -10.62 -13.89
C ALA A 52 -14.55 -9.50 -12.97
N ALA A 53 -13.65 -8.63 -12.47
CA ALA A 53 -14.03 -7.47 -11.65
C ALA A 53 -14.86 -6.46 -12.44
N VAL A 54 -14.49 -6.17 -13.70
CA VAL A 54 -15.26 -5.30 -14.60
C VAL A 54 -16.66 -5.86 -14.85
N LYS A 55 -16.79 -7.16 -15.09
CA LYS A 55 -18.09 -7.81 -15.27
C LYS A 55 -18.95 -7.68 -14.02
N ALA A 56 -18.39 -7.97 -12.84
CA ALA A 56 -19.14 -7.86 -11.58
C ALA A 56 -19.70 -6.44 -11.36
N LEU A 57 -18.89 -5.40 -11.63
CA LEU A 57 -19.34 -4.00 -11.54
C LEU A 57 -20.45 -3.65 -12.54
N ARG A 58 -20.47 -4.27 -13.72
CA ARG A 58 -21.51 -4.06 -14.74
C ARG A 58 -22.81 -4.80 -14.41
N ASP A 59 -22.70 -5.96 -13.77
CA ASP A 59 -23.85 -6.81 -13.46
C ASP A 59 -24.66 -6.32 -12.24
N GLY A 60 -24.04 -5.54 -11.34
CA GLY A 60 -24.67 -4.96 -10.14
C GLY A 60 -24.46 -5.79 -8.89
#